data_AF-A0A7X3KIF2-F1
#
_entry.id   AF-A0A7X3KIF2-F1
#
_cell.length_a   1.000
_cell.length_b   1.000
_cell.length_c   1.000
_cell.angle_alpha   90.00
_cell.angle_beta   90.00
_cell.angle_gamma   90.00
#
_symmetry.space_group_name_H-M   'P 1'
#
loop_
_entity.id
_entity.type
_entity.pdbx_description
1 polymer ?
#
loop_
_entity_poly.entity_id
_entity_poly.type
_entity_poly.pdbx_seq_one_letter_code
_entity_poly.pdbx_strand_id
1 'polypeptide(L)'
;MKKFRGKKRYFKKLWSLAGNYQLHVGDDSWYDFWHRHLDFGGIGNASLKVRRAHIKAHMLLYSRFLKQLEQLNKPYQTWVCIHEEDAGADAVYVHTPNPNAKDFPVNFDDIKWNCDLPNTFSDLIDMTQYKVGYYESDFERVYYVQSKQLEYPL
;
A
#
# COMPACT_ATOMS: atom_id res chain seq x y z
N MET A 1 3.73 -9.20 26.68
CA MET A 1 3.22 -8.10 25.82
C MET A 1 2.15 -7.31 26.58
N LYS A 2 2.28 -5.98 26.74
CA LYS A 2 1.28 -5.16 27.46
C LYS A 2 -0.06 -5.17 26.71
N LYS A 3 -1.18 -5.24 27.44
CA LYS A 3 -2.53 -5.25 26.85
C LYS A 3 -2.75 -3.96 26.04
N PHE A 4 -3.05 -4.08 24.75
CA PHE A 4 -3.33 -2.94 23.87
C PHE A 4 -4.64 -2.23 24.32
N ARG A 5 -4.50 -1.11 25.05
CA ARG A 5 -5.62 -0.30 25.56
C ARG A 5 -6.01 0.77 24.54
N GLY A 6 -7.26 1.23 24.56
CA GLY A 6 -7.71 2.33 23.70
C GLY A 6 -7.99 1.95 22.24
N LYS A 7 -8.16 0.66 21.92
CA LYS A 7 -8.36 0.13 20.56
C LYS A 7 -9.40 0.90 19.74
N LYS A 8 -10.55 1.25 20.32
CA LYS A 8 -11.62 2.00 19.64
C LYS A 8 -11.13 3.38 19.15
N ARG A 9 -10.45 4.13 20.03
CA ARG A 9 -9.90 5.45 19.71
C ARG A 9 -8.79 5.33 18.66
N TYR A 10 -7.93 4.32 18.80
CA TYR A 10 -6.87 4.03 17.85
C TYR A 10 -7.43 3.80 16.44
N PHE A 11 -8.35 2.85 16.28
CA PHE A 11 -8.90 2.56 14.95
C PHE A 11 -9.72 3.73 14.39
N LYS A 12 -10.43 4.49 15.22
CA LYS A 12 -11.08 5.73 14.76
C LYS A 12 -10.05 6.72 14.17
N LYS A 13 -8.88 6.85 14.80
CA LYS A 13 -7.80 7.70 14.30
C LYS A 13 -7.18 7.12 13.02
N LEU A 14 -6.93 5.81 12.96
CA LEU A 14 -6.41 5.13 11.78
C LEU A 14 -7.32 5.37 10.56
N TRP A 15 -8.61 5.10 10.71
CA TRP A 15 -9.60 5.30 9.65
C TRP A 15 -9.73 6.76 9.23
N SER A 16 -9.70 7.69 10.18
CA SER A 16 -9.69 9.13 9.87
C SER A 16 -8.42 9.55 9.13
N LEU A 17 -7.25 9.02 9.53
CA LEU A 17 -5.98 9.34 8.89
C LEU A 17 -5.93 8.81 7.47
N ALA A 18 -6.29 7.54 7.26
CA ALA A 18 -6.39 6.95 5.92
C ALA A 18 -7.42 7.71 5.08
N GLY A 19 -8.63 7.90 5.62
CA GLY A 19 -9.77 8.48 4.92
C GLY A 19 -9.67 9.97 4.60
N ASN A 20 -8.78 10.71 5.25
CA ASN A 20 -8.59 12.16 5.03
C ASN A 20 -7.19 12.54 4.53
N TYR A 21 -6.34 11.55 4.20
CA TYR A 21 -4.98 11.84 3.74
C TYR A 21 -5.00 12.64 2.43
N GLN A 22 -4.15 13.66 2.35
CA GLN A 22 -3.96 14.48 1.15
C GLN A 22 -2.51 14.35 0.67
N LEU A 23 -2.32 13.84 -0.54
CA LEU A 23 -1.08 13.92 -1.29
C LEU A 23 -0.88 15.35 -1.78
N HIS A 24 0.37 15.76 -1.92
CA HIS A 24 0.69 17.02 -2.57
C HIS A 24 0.68 16.82 -4.08
N VAL A 25 -0.43 17.16 -4.74
CA VAL A 25 -0.59 17.01 -6.19
C VAL A 25 -0.57 18.40 -6.84
N GLY A 26 0.58 18.77 -7.37
CA GLY A 26 0.81 20.00 -8.11
C GLY A 26 1.69 19.77 -9.35
N ASP A 27 1.81 20.79 -10.20
CA ASP A 27 2.56 20.69 -11.46
C ASP A 27 4.07 20.46 -11.24
N ASP A 28 4.61 20.89 -10.11
CA ASP A 28 6.01 20.69 -9.70
C ASP A 28 6.21 19.38 -8.90
N SER A 29 5.13 18.69 -8.57
CA SER A 29 5.21 17.45 -7.77
C SER A 29 5.88 16.33 -8.53
N TRP A 30 6.71 15.58 -7.81
CA TRP A 30 7.33 14.33 -8.23
C TRP A 30 7.51 13.44 -7.00
N TYR A 31 7.58 12.13 -7.23
CA TYR A 31 7.63 11.13 -6.18
C TYR A 31 8.73 10.10 -6.48
N ASP A 32 9.71 10.02 -5.60
CA ASP A 32 10.79 9.04 -5.66
C ASP A 32 10.55 7.98 -4.58
N PHE A 33 9.91 6.88 -4.97
CA PHE A 33 9.38 5.83 -4.07
C PHE A 33 8.74 6.37 -2.79
N TRP A 34 8.04 7.49 -2.90
CA TRP A 34 7.39 8.10 -1.74
C TRP A 34 6.32 7.15 -1.23
N HIS A 35 6.24 6.97 0.09
CA HIS A 35 5.31 6.00 0.63
C HIS A 35 4.82 6.36 2.02
N ARG A 36 3.68 5.76 2.37
CA ARG A 36 3.04 5.97 3.66
C ARG A 36 2.70 4.66 4.35
N HIS A 37 3.36 4.44 5.48
CA HIS A 37 2.97 3.43 6.47
C HIS A 37 1.82 3.95 7.35
N LEU A 38 0.88 3.08 7.69
CA LEU A 38 -0.19 3.38 8.64
C LEU A 38 0.01 2.73 10.02
N ASP A 39 0.94 1.79 10.12
CA ASP A 39 1.18 0.99 11.32
C ASP A 39 2.67 0.86 11.66
N PHE A 40 3.44 1.95 11.61
CA PHE A 40 4.88 1.96 11.95
C PHE A 40 5.26 1.22 13.26
N GLY A 41 4.33 1.05 14.20
CA GLY A 41 4.56 0.34 15.46
C GLY A 41 4.32 -1.18 15.39
N GLY A 42 3.96 -1.74 14.24
CA GLY A 42 3.68 -3.16 14.05
C GLY A 42 2.50 -3.67 14.90
N ILE A 43 1.51 -2.82 15.20
CA ILE A 43 0.37 -3.19 16.06
C ILE A 43 -0.46 -4.30 15.40
N GLY A 44 -0.49 -4.32 14.07
CA GLY A 44 -1.02 -5.36 13.19
C GLY A 44 -0.55 -6.76 13.52
N ASN A 45 0.69 -6.90 13.99
CA ASN A 45 1.30 -8.19 14.33
C ASN A 45 0.66 -8.82 15.58
N ALA A 46 -0.10 -8.05 16.37
CA ALA A 46 -0.66 -8.52 17.62
C ALA A 46 -1.83 -9.51 17.46
N SER A 47 -2.60 -9.43 16.37
CA SER A 47 -3.63 -10.43 16.03
C SER A 47 -4.17 -10.28 14.61
N LEU A 48 -4.69 -11.38 14.05
CA LEU A 48 -5.33 -11.40 12.73
C LEU A 48 -6.43 -10.32 12.57
N LYS A 49 -7.25 -10.11 13.60
CA LYS A 49 -8.29 -9.06 13.58
C LYS A 49 -7.70 -7.66 13.41
N VAL A 50 -6.56 -7.39 14.05
CA VAL A 50 -5.87 -6.10 14.01
C VAL A 50 -5.09 -5.96 12.69
N ARG A 51 -4.39 -7.00 12.23
CA ARG A 51 -3.76 -7.08 10.90
C ARG A 51 -4.74 -6.70 9.79
N ARG A 52 -5.89 -7.38 9.74
CA ARG A 52 -6.96 -7.15 8.75
C ARG A 52 -7.50 -5.72 8.78
N ALA A 53 -7.60 -5.10 9.95
CA ALA A 53 -8.05 -3.72 10.06
C ALA A 53 -7.03 -2.72 9.49
N HIS A 54 -5.73 -2.98 9.62
CA HIS A 54 -4.68 -2.17 8.99
C HIS A 54 -4.64 -2.36 7.49
N ILE A 55 -4.75 -3.59 6.99
CA ILE A 55 -4.80 -3.86 5.54
C ILE A 55 -5.98 -3.10 4.91
N LYS A 56 -7.17 -3.14 5.52
CA LYS A 56 -8.31 -2.34 5.04
C LYS A 56 -8.04 -0.83 5.04
N ALA A 57 -7.31 -0.33 6.02
CA ALA A 57 -6.93 1.09 6.07
C ALA A 57 -5.91 1.45 4.97
N HIS A 58 -4.95 0.58 4.68
CA HIS A 58 -4.03 0.75 3.55
C HIS A 58 -4.78 0.76 2.21
N MET A 59 -5.73 -0.17 2.01
CA MET A 59 -6.57 -0.17 0.81
C MET A 59 -7.44 1.09 0.68
N LEU A 60 -7.95 1.64 1.79
CA LEU A 60 -8.66 2.93 1.78
C LEU A 60 -7.72 4.09 1.42
N LEU A 61 -6.50 4.12 1.96
CA LEU A 61 -5.51 5.13 1.61
C LEU A 61 -5.15 5.04 0.13
N TYR A 62 -4.97 3.82 -0.37
CA TYR A 62 -4.64 3.55 -1.76
C TYR A 62 -5.73 4.04 -2.73
N SER A 63 -7.01 3.74 -2.47
CA SER A 63 -8.10 4.25 -3.31
C SER A 63 -8.18 5.78 -3.31
N ARG A 64 -7.79 6.43 -2.21
CA ARG A 64 -7.66 7.89 -2.17
C ARG A 64 -6.46 8.40 -2.95
N PHE A 65 -5.34 7.69 -2.97
CA PHE A 65 -4.19 8.06 -3.78
C PHE A 65 -4.52 7.97 -5.26
N LEU A 66 -5.15 6.88 -5.69
CA LEU A 66 -5.64 6.73 -7.06
C LEU A 66 -6.47 7.95 -7.49
N LYS A 67 -7.49 8.32 -6.69
CA LYS A 67 -8.34 9.48 -6.99
C LYS A 67 -7.60 10.82 -7.00
N GLN A 68 -6.61 11.01 -6.13
CA GLN A 68 -5.86 12.26 -6.07
C GLN A 68 -4.85 12.37 -7.22
N LEU A 69 -4.23 11.25 -7.58
CA LEU A 69 -3.25 11.18 -8.67
C LEU A 69 -3.90 11.31 -10.05
N GLU A 70 -5.21 11.09 -10.19
CA GLU A 70 -5.97 11.46 -11.41
C GLU A 70 -5.83 12.96 -11.75
N GLN A 71 -5.54 13.82 -10.77
CA GLN A 71 -5.33 15.26 -10.97
C GLN A 71 -3.88 15.59 -11.34
N LEU A 72 -2.98 14.62 -11.29
CA LEU A 72 -1.57 14.80 -11.64
C LEU A 72 -1.43 14.73 -13.16
N ASN A 73 -0.98 15.82 -13.79
CA ASN A 73 -0.75 15.88 -15.24
C ASN A 73 0.55 15.18 -15.67
N LYS A 74 0.94 14.09 -15.01
CA LYS A 74 2.19 13.35 -15.25
C LYS A 74 1.98 11.85 -15.07
N PRO A 75 2.78 11.01 -15.75
CA PRO A 75 2.82 9.57 -15.49
C PRO A 75 3.12 9.27 -14.03
N TYR A 76 2.44 8.26 -13.48
CA TYR A 76 2.66 7.78 -12.11
C TYR A 76 2.45 6.27 -12.01
N GLN A 77 3.12 5.69 -11.03
CA GLN A 77 2.90 4.34 -10.50
C GLN A 77 2.46 4.48 -9.04
N THR A 78 1.52 3.64 -8.62
CA THR A 78 1.11 3.55 -7.21
C THR A 78 0.66 2.14 -6.89
N TRP A 79 1.02 1.64 -5.72
CA TRP A 79 0.74 0.28 -5.28
C TRP A 79 0.70 0.20 -3.76
N VAL A 80 0.20 -0.92 -3.24
CA VAL A 80 0.29 -1.27 -1.82
C VAL A 80 1.27 -2.42 -1.65
N CYS A 81 2.20 -2.31 -0.70
CA CYS A 81 2.96 -3.44 -0.20
C CYS A 81 2.31 -3.96 1.09
N ILE A 82 2.09 -5.27 1.14
CA ILE A 82 1.60 -6.00 2.32
C ILE A 82 2.68 -7.04 2.66
N HIS A 83 3.44 -6.79 3.72
CA HIS A 83 4.46 -7.73 4.20
C HIS A 83 3.79 -8.82 5.03
N GLU A 84 3.98 -10.09 4.70
CA GLU A 84 3.18 -11.17 5.32
C GLU A 84 3.34 -11.22 6.85
N GLU A 85 4.58 -11.06 7.33
CA GLU A 85 4.95 -11.21 8.74
C GLU A 85 5.20 -9.88 9.48
N ASP A 86 5.28 -8.74 8.78
CA ASP A 86 5.52 -7.44 9.40
C ASP A 86 4.54 -6.35 8.96
N ALA A 87 3.46 -6.19 9.71
CA ALA A 87 2.50 -5.12 9.50
C ALA A 87 3.10 -3.71 9.59
N GLY A 88 4.25 -3.54 10.24
CA GLY A 88 4.93 -2.27 10.35
C GLY A 88 5.58 -1.79 9.06
N ALA A 89 5.86 -2.71 8.14
CA ALA A 89 6.45 -2.44 6.84
C ALA A 89 5.40 -2.24 5.73
N ASP A 90 4.11 -2.52 5.99
CA ASP A 90 3.05 -2.23 5.04
C ASP A 90 2.99 -0.74 4.68
N ALA A 91 2.93 -0.43 3.39
CA ALA A 91 2.82 0.94 2.93
C ALA A 91 2.09 1.06 1.59
N VAL A 92 1.59 2.27 1.33
CA VAL A 92 1.10 2.68 0.02
C VAL A 92 2.17 3.56 -0.63
N TYR A 93 2.60 3.19 -1.83
CA TYR A 93 3.67 3.84 -2.58
C TYR A 93 3.12 4.71 -3.71
N VAL A 94 3.89 5.74 -4.07
CA VAL A 94 3.72 6.59 -5.26
C VAL A 94 5.11 6.83 -5.86
N HIS A 95 5.22 6.66 -7.17
CA HIS A 95 6.44 6.91 -7.91
C HIS A 95 6.12 7.59 -9.25
N THR A 96 6.95 8.55 -9.66
CA THR A 96 6.82 9.30 -10.91
C THR A 96 8.20 9.51 -11.53
N PRO A 97 8.28 9.98 -12.79
CA PRO A 97 9.50 10.60 -13.28
C PRO A 97 9.95 11.68 -12.30
N ASN A 98 11.23 11.66 -11.94
CA ASN A 98 11.79 12.52 -10.93
C ASN A 98 13.27 12.80 -11.25
N PRO A 99 13.89 13.85 -10.66
CA PRO A 99 15.27 14.21 -10.98
C PRO A 99 16.32 13.35 -10.26
N ASN A 100 15.94 12.53 -9.29
CA ASN A 100 16.88 11.75 -8.49
C ASN A 100 17.42 10.53 -9.27
N ALA A 101 16.54 9.86 -10.01
CA ALA A 101 16.89 8.67 -10.78
C ALA A 101 16.09 8.56 -12.09
N LYS A 102 16.64 7.83 -13.05
CA LYS A 102 16.00 7.50 -14.33
C LYS A 102 15.44 6.08 -14.31
N ASP A 103 14.67 5.77 -13.27
CA ASP A 103 14.12 4.45 -12.98
C ASP A 103 12.59 4.38 -13.14
N PHE A 104 11.94 5.47 -13.58
CA PHE A 104 10.53 5.46 -13.93
C PHE A 104 10.30 5.03 -15.41
N PRO A 105 9.32 4.17 -15.70
CA PRO A 105 8.55 3.39 -14.73
C PRO A 105 9.44 2.31 -14.11
N VAL A 106 9.29 2.11 -12.80
CA VAL A 106 10.00 1.03 -12.11
C VAL A 106 9.40 -0.30 -12.53
N ASN A 107 10.26 -1.28 -12.78
CA ASN A 107 9.86 -2.66 -13.00
C ASN A 107 10.57 -3.53 -11.96
N PHE A 108 9.80 -4.37 -11.27
CA PHE A 108 10.32 -5.35 -10.33
C PHE A 108 10.20 -6.73 -10.96
N ASP A 109 11.25 -7.15 -11.69
CA ASP A 109 11.25 -8.39 -12.48
C ASP A 109 10.99 -9.65 -11.64
N ASP A 110 11.27 -9.60 -10.34
CA ASP A 110 11.10 -10.73 -9.42
C ASP A 110 9.66 -10.87 -8.87
N ILE A 111 8.73 -9.97 -9.23
CA ILE A 111 7.33 -10.09 -8.81
C ILE A 111 6.64 -11.21 -9.59
N LYS A 112 6.17 -12.22 -8.84
CA LYS A 112 5.35 -13.31 -9.36
C LYS A 112 3.88 -12.90 -9.33
N TRP A 113 3.35 -12.50 -10.49
CA TRP A 113 1.96 -12.10 -10.67
C TRP A 113 0.97 -13.28 -10.70
N ASN A 114 -0.32 -12.99 -10.48
CA ASN A 114 -1.44 -13.95 -10.51
C ASN A 114 -1.31 -15.06 -9.46
N CYS A 115 -0.92 -14.68 -8.25
CA CYS A 115 -0.79 -15.58 -7.13
C CYS A 115 -2.09 -15.76 -6.34
N ASP A 116 -2.16 -16.86 -5.60
CA ASP A 116 -3.17 -17.03 -4.56
C ASP A 116 -2.86 -16.11 -3.37
N LEU A 117 -3.89 -15.43 -2.88
CA LEU A 117 -3.76 -14.55 -1.72
C LEU A 117 -3.87 -15.37 -0.42
N PRO A 118 -3.07 -15.03 0.61
CA PRO A 118 -3.24 -15.57 1.94
C PRO A 118 -4.66 -15.38 2.46
N ASN A 119 -5.19 -16.39 3.17
CA ASN A 119 -6.48 -16.31 3.86
C ASN A 119 -6.59 -15.11 4.82
N THR A 120 -5.44 -14.57 5.25
CA THR A 120 -5.34 -13.35 6.05
C THR A 120 -6.04 -12.16 5.41
N PHE A 121 -6.01 -12.03 4.08
CA PHE A 121 -6.53 -10.84 3.39
C PHE A 121 -7.11 -11.11 1.99
N SER A 122 -7.23 -12.36 1.57
CA SER A 122 -7.81 -12.73 0.28
C SER A 122 -9.22 -12.16 0.05
N ASP A 123 -10.05 -12.11 1.10
CA ASP A 123 -11.40 -11.54 1.05
C ASP A 123 -11.43 -10.00 1.15
N LEU A 124 -10.28 -9.36 1.34
CA LEU A 124 -10.16 -7.90 1.48
C LEU A 124 -9.77 -7.20 0.18
N ILE A 125 -9.29 -7.97 -0.81
CA ILE A 125 -8.80 -7.46 -2.08
C ILE A 125 -9.72 -7.99 -3.18
N ASP A 126 -10.37 -7.07 -3.87
CA ASP A 126 -11.19 -7.41 -5.04
C ASP A 126 -10.29 -7.69 -6.25
N MET A 127 -10.03 -8.96 -6.51
CA MET A 127 -9.21 -9.42 -7.65
C MET A 127 -9.81 -9.08 -9.02
N THR A 128 -11.06 -8.59 -9.10
CA THR A 128 -11.60 -8.04 -10.35
C THR A 128 -11.03 -6.66 -10.65
N GLN A 129 -10.81 -5.85 -9.61
CA GLN A 129 -10.30 -4.47 -9.70
C GLN A 129 -8.77 -4.39 -9.59
N TYR A 130 -8.17 -5.27 -8.78
CA TYR A 130 -6.75 -5.23 -8.47
C TYR A 130 -6.00 -6.43 -9.06
N LYS A 131 -4.76 -6.19 -9.47
CA LYS A 131 -3.76 -7.22 -9.78
C LYS A 131 -2.87 -7.37 -8.56
N VAL A 132 -2.61 -8.61 -8.15
CA VAL A 132 -1.70 -8.91 -7.05
C VAL A 132 -0.58 -9.82 -7.53
N GLY A 133 0.63 -9.49 -7.11
CA GLY A 133 1.79 -10.35 -7.21
C GLY A 133 2.50 -10.42 -5.88
N TYR A 134 3.49 -11.29 -5.77
CA TYR A 134 4.33 -11.36 -4.60
C TYR A 134 5.80 -11.47 -4.99
N TYR A 135 6.63 -10.92 -4.12
CA TYR A 135 8.05 -11.20 -4.04
C TYR A 135 8.27 -12.12 -2.83
N GLU A 136 9.21 -13.05 -2.95
CA GLU A 136 9.61 -13.93 -1.86
C GLU A 136 11.12 -14.13 -1.87
N SER A 137 11.72 -13.98 -0.70
CA SER A 137 13.11 -14.28 -0.39
C SER A 137 13.19 -15.20 0.82
N ASP A 138 14.41 -15.58 1.22
CA ASP A 138 14.64 -16.33 2.45
C ASP A 138 14.22 -15.56 3.73
N PHE A 139 14.03 -14.24 3.63
CA PHE A 139 13.77 -13.37 4.79
C PHE A 139 12.34 -12.87 4.87
N GLU A 140 11.68 -12.67 3.72
CA GLU A 140 10.35 -12.09 3.69
C GLU A 140 9.55 -12.49 2.46
N ARG A 141 8.23 -12.38 2.61
CA ARG A 141 7.28 -12.41 1.51
C ARG A 141 6.45 -11.13 1.53
N VAL A 142 6.40 -10.46 0.39
CA VAL A 142 5.74 -9.16 0.22
C VAL A 142 4.76 -9.25 -0.94
N TYR A 143 3.51 -8.86 -0.69
CA TYR A 143 2.48 -8.80 -1.70
C TYR A 143 2.34 -7.38 -2.23
N TYR A 144 2.28 -7.26 -3.55
CA TYR A 144 2.15 -6.00 -4.29
C TYR A 144 0.76 -5.93 -4.90
N VAL A 145 -0.04 -4.98 -4.44
CA VAL A 145 -1.42 -4.77 -4.89
C VAL A 145 -1.46 -3.52 -5.74
N GLN A 146 -1.91 -3.63 -6.98
CA GLN A 146 -2.05 -2.50 -7.89
C GLN A 146 -3.40 -2.51 -8.62
N SER A 147 -3.86 -1.34 -9.06
CA SER A 147 -5.11 -1.22 -9.81
C SER A 147 -4.87 -1.69 -11.24
N LYS A 148 -5.80 -2.47 -11.80
CA LYS A 148 -5.74 -2.89 -13.21
C LYS A 148 -5.97 -1.75 -14.20
N GLN A 149 -6.40 -0.58 -13.70
CA GLN A 149 -6.68 0.60 -14.51
C GLN A 149 -5.48 1.55 -14.64
N LEU A 150 -4.35 1.26 -13.97
CA LEU A 150 -3.14 2.09 -14.10
C LEU A 150 -2.57 2.00 -15.50
N GLU A 151 -2.26 3.15 -16.10
CA GLU A 151 -1.54 3.24 -17.37
C GLU A 151 -0.11 2.71 -17.24
N TYR A 152 0.53 3.00 -16.11
CA TYR A 152 1.86 2.50 -15.75
C TYR A 152 1.72 1.59 -14.53
N PRO A 153 1.54 0.27 -14.72
CA PRO A 153 1.62 -0.70 -13.64
C PRO A 153 3.09 -0.97 -13.24
N LEU A 154 3.27 -1.61 -12.08
CA LEU A 154 4.46 -2.40 -11.74
C LEU A 154 4.58 -3.64 -12.62
#